data_AF-A0A7X8KRW3-F1
#
_entry.id   AF-A0A7X8KRW3-F1
#
_cell.length_a   1.000
_cell.length_b   1.000
_cell.length_c   1.000
_cell.angle_alpha   90.00
_cell.angle_beta   90.00
_cell.angle_gamma   90.00
#
_symmetry.space_group_name_H-M   'P 1'
#
loop_
_entity.id
_entity.type
_entity.pdbx_description
1 polymer ?
#
loop_
_entity_poly.entity_id
_entity_poly.type
_entity_poly.pdbx_seq_one_letter_code
_entity_poly.pdbx_strand_id
1 'polypeptide(L)'
;MRSRNIIKLVVAVIVVAAAVFLSVAPLTDPAKGIPLGLDLKGGVHLVLQAEPGKDGKPVTNDDMDKARVIIEQRVNGLGVSEPYIQVDYNKKRVIVELAGVEDPDKAVETLQTTAKL
;
A
#
# COMPACT_ATOMS: atom_id res chain seq x y z
N MET A 1 -18.55 1.99 -55.50
CA MET A 1 -18.97 2.84 -54.35
C MET A 1 -19.21 2.07 -53.04
N ARG A 2 -19.82 0.88 -53.03
CA ARG A 2 -20.09 0.10 -51.79
C ARG A 2 -18.85 -0.37 -51.02
N SER A 3 -17.82 -0.88 -51.70
CA SER A 3 -16.58 -1.38 -51.06
C SER A 3 -15.82 -0.31 -50.27
N ARG A 4 -15.79 0.92 -50.77
CA ARG A 4 -15.12 2.06 -50.13
C ARG A 4 -15.79 2.50 -48.84
N ASN A 5 -17.10 2.25 -48.69
CA ASN A 5 -17.85 2.55 -47.48
C ASN A 5 -17.73 1.42 -46.45
N ILE A 6 -17.66 0.16 -46.90
CA ILE A 6 -17.40 -1.01 -46.04
C ILE A 6 -16.02 -0.88 -45.39
N ILE A 7 -14.99 -0.49 -46.15
CA ILE A 7 -13.63 -0.28 -45.61
C ILE A 7 -13.64 0.79 -44.52
N LYS A 8 -14.34 1.92 -44.72
CA LYS A 8 -14.46 2.98 -43.71
C LYS A 8 -15.15 2.50 -42.43
N LEU A 9 -16.18 1.65 -42.58
CA LEU A 9 -16.92 1.10 -41.45
C LEU A 9 -16.05 0.12 -40.64
N VAL A 10 -15.29 -0.75 -41.32
CA VAL A 10 -14.33 -1.65 -40.67
C VAL A 10 -13.24 -0.87 -39.94
N VAL A 11 -12.67 0.16 -40.56
CA VAL A 11 -11.68 1.02 -39.90
C VAL A 11 -12.28 1.72 -38.68
N ALA A 12 -13.50 2.27 -38.79
CA ALA A 12 -14.16 2.90 -37.66
C ALA A 12 -14.40 1.91 -36.50
N VAL A 13 -14.82 0.68 -36.79
CA VAL A 13 -15.02 -0.36 -35.78
C VAL A 13 -13.69 -0.74 -35.11
N ILE A 14 -12.61 -0.88 -35.88
CA ILE A 14 -11.27 -1.17 -35.33
C ILE A 14 -10.78 -0.03 -34.44
N VAL A 15 -10.98 1.22 -34.86
CA VAL A 15 -10.59 2.39 -34.06
C VAL A 15 -11.38 2.45 -32.76
N VAL A 16 -12.69 2.20 -32.79
CA VAL A 16 -13.53 2.16 -31.59
C VAL A 16 -13.11 0.99 -30.68
N ALA A 17 -12.88 -0.20 -31.24
CA ALA A 17 -12.42 -1.35 -30.45
C ALA A 17 -11.04 -1.11 -29.82
N ALA A 18 -10.10 -0.50 -30.55
CA ALA A 18 -8.80 -0.13 -30.04
C ALA A 18 -8.88 0.94 -28.95
N ALA A 19 -9.74 1.96 -29.12
CA ALA A 19 -9.96 3.00 -28.12
C ALA A 19 -10.54 2.42 -26.82
N VAL A 20 -11.56 1.56 -26.93
CA VAL A 20 -12.14 0.86 -25.77
C VAL A 20 -11.09 -0.02 -25.09
N PHE A 21 -10.33 -0.79 -25.85
CA PHE A 21 -9.28 -1.67 -25.29
C PHE A 21 -8.21 -0.87 -24.55
N LEU A 22 -7.72 0.24 -25.12
CA LEU A 22 -6.72 1.11 -24.49
C LEU A 22 -7.25 1.81 -23.23
N SER A 23 -8.55 2.08 -23.14
CA SER A 23 -9.16 2.67 -21.94
C SER A 23 -9.43 1.64 -20.84
N VAL A 24 -9.82 0.40 -21.18
CA VAL A 24 -10.18 -0.63 -20.19
C VAL A 24 -8.96 -1.39 -19.67
N ALA A 25 -7.96 -1.68 -20.52
CA ALA A 25 -6.77 -2.42 -20.13
C ALA A 25 -6.01 -1.87 -18.89
N PRO A 26 -5.76 -0.54 -18.76
CA PRO A 26 -5.09 0.01 -17.56
C PRO A 26 -5.97 -0.01 -16.30
N LEU A 27 -7.29 -0.16 -16.43
CA LEU A 27 -8.20 -0.30 -15.29
C LEU A 27 -8.24 -1.73 -14.75
N THR A 28 -7.94 -2.73 -15.58
CA THR A 28 -7.95 -4.14 -15.23
C THR A 28 -6.60 -4.68 -14.76
N ASP A 29 -5.52 -3.94 -14.97
CA ASP A 29 -4.16 -4.34 -14.61
C ASP A 29 -3.77 -3.79 -13.22
N PRO A 30 -3.72 -4.64 -12.16
CA PRO A 30 -3.38 -4.19 -10.80
C PRO A 30 -1.97 -3.59 -10.69
N ALA A 31 -1.09 -3.85 -11.66
CA ALA A 31 0.28 -3.37 -11.70
C ALA A 31 0.44 -2.01 -12.41
N LYS A 32 -0.60 -1.52 -13.12
CA LYS A 32 -0.57 -0.24 -13.87
C LYS A 32 -1.73 0.71 -13.53
N GLY A 33 -2.65 0.26 -12.67
CA GLY A 33 -3.75 1.07 -12.15
C GLY A 33 -3.36 2.00 -11.00
N ILE A 34 -4.29 2.86 -10.60
CA ILE A 34 -4.16 3.73 -9.42
C ILE A 34 -4.03 2.84 -8.16
N PRO A 35 -3.08 3.12 -7.24
CA PRO A 35 -2.98 2.38 -5.99
C PRO A 35 -4.28 2.51 -5.20
N LEU A 36 -4.96 1.38 -5.05
CA LEU A 36 -6.20 1.28 -4.29
C LEU A 36 -5.85 1.30 -2.80
N GLY A 37 -6.42 2.25 -2.06
CA GLY A 37 -6.22 2.37 -0.62
C GLY A 37 -6.90 1.26 0.19
N LEU A 38 -6.73 1.31 1.51
CA LEU A 38 -7.28 0.34 2.46
C LEU A 38 -8.79 0.09 2.29
N ASP A 39 -9.57 1.13 2.01
CA ASP A 39 -11.02 1.04 1.83
C ASP A 39 -11.43 0.25 0.56
N LEU A 40 -10.54 0.16 -0.42
CA LEU A 40 -10.80 -0.49 -1.72
C LEU A 40 -10.10 -1.85 -1.88
N LYS A 41 -8.90 -2.02 -1.31
CA LYS A 41 -8.13 -3.28 -1.36
C LYS A 41 -8.24 -4.12 -0.08
N GLY A 42 -8.73 -3.55 1.01
CA GLY A 42 -8.60 -4.16 2.34
C GLY A 42 -7.15 -4.13 2.84
N GLY A 43 -6.95 -4.53 4.10
CA GLY A 43 -5.64 -4.50 4.75
C GLY A 43 -5.71 -4.20 6.24
N VAL A 44 -4.64 -3.60 6.76
CA VAL A 44 -4.45 -3.36 8.21
C VAL A 44 -4.06 -1.92 8.48
N HIS A 45 -4.71 -1.29 9.46
CA HIS A 45 -4.32 0.01 10.03
C HIS A 45 -3.96 -0.19 11.51
N LEU A 46 -2.73 0.15 11.87
CA LEU A 46 -2.19 0.00 13.22
C LEU A 46 -1.73 1.34 13.77
N VAL A 47 -2.07 1.57 15.04
CA VAL A 47 -1.55 2.69 15.83
C VAL A 47 -0.72 2.10 16.96
N LEU A 48 0.59 2.21 16.84
CA LEU A 48 1.56 1.70 17.80
C LEU A 48 1.96 2.83 18.75
N GLN A 49 1.63 2.69 20.03
CA GLN A 49 2.03 3.64 21.07
C GLN A 49 3.39 3.23 21.64
N ALA A 50 4.34 4.16 21.70
CA ALA A 50 5.62 3.91 22.36
C ALA A 50 5.44 3.98 23.88
N GLU A 51 5.85 2.92 24.55
CA GLU A 51 5.91 2.84 26.00
C GLU A 51 7.36 3.00 26.48
N PRO A 52 7.61 3.65 27.64
CA PRO A 52 8.93 3.71 28.24
C PRO A 52 9.53 2.31 28.44
N GLY A 53 10.82 2.15 28.14
CA GLY A 53 11.53 0.91 28.42
C GLY A 53 11.57 0.60 29.92
N LYS A 54 11.98 -0.63 30.26
CA LYS A 54 12.12 -1.09 31.67
C LYS A 54 13.01 -0.20 32.52
N ASP A 55 13.88 0.55 31.87
CA ASP A 55 14.83 1.50 32.43
C ASP A 55 14.17 2.81 32.89
N GLY A 56 12.86 3.00 32.64
CA GLY A 56 12.09 4.17 33.04
C GLY A 56 12.43 5.46 32.28
N LYS A 57 13.31 5.39 31.28
CA LYS A 57 13.71 6.54 30.48
C LYS A 57 12.55 7.03 29.60
N PRO A 58 12.30 8.34 29.52
CA PRO A 58 11.31 8.89 28.59
C PRO A 58 11.65 8.55 27.15
N VAL A 59 10.63 8.28 26.34
CA VAL A 59 10.79 7.99 24.91
C VAL A 59 11.25 9.26 24.18
N THR A 60 12.48 9.24 23.65
CA THR A 60 13.04 10.36 22.89
C THR A 60 12.57 10.34 21.44
N ASN A 61 12.80 11.41 20.68
CA ASN A 61 12.50 11.41 19.25
C ASN A 61 13.43 10.47 18.46
N ASP A 62 14.69 10.34 18.90
CA ASP A 62 15.64 9.39 18.32
C ASP A 62 15.16 7.93 18.48
N ASP A 63 14.55 7.60 19.62
CA ASP A 63 13.93 6.28 19.82
C ASP A 63 12.75 6.04 18.87
N MET A 64 11.96 7.07 18.59
CA MET A 64 10.86 7.00 17.62
C MET A 64 11.38 6.81 16.19
N ASP A 65 12.48 7.47 15.82
CA ASP A 65 13.10 7.32 14.50
C ASP A 65 13.69 5.91 14.32
N LYS A 66 14.33 5.36 15.36
CA LYS A 66 14.77 3.96 15.36
C LYS A 66 13.60 2.99 15.22
N ALA A 67 12.53 3.21 15.99
CA ALA A 67 11.33 2.38 15.91
C ALA A 67 10.73 2.41 14.51
N ARG A 68 10.65 3.59 13.87
CA ARG A 68 10.21 3.74 12.48
C ARG A 68 11.03 2.86 11.53
N VAL A 69 12.36 2.92 11.60
CA VAL A 69 13.25 2.13 10.73
C VAL A 69 13.04 0.62 10.93
N ILE A 70 12.89 0.17 12.18
CA ILE A 70 12.63 -1.24 12.49
C ILE A 70 11.28 -1.68 11.91
N ILE A 71 10.24 -0.86 12.07
CA ILE A 71 8.91 -1.15 11.52
C ILE A 71 8.97 -1.23 10.00
N GLU A 72 9.62 -0.29 9.34
CA GLU A 72 9.79 -0.27 7.88
C GLU A 72 10.47 -1.55 7.36
N GLN A 73 11.54 -1.99 8.02
CA GLN A 73 12.23 -3.24 7.67
C GLN A 73 11.33 -4.48 7.79
N ARG A 74 10.50 -4.54 8.84
CA ARG A 74 9.56 -5.66 9.05
C ARG A 74 8.47 -5.68 8.00
N VAL A 75 7.93 -4.51 7.68
CA VAL A 75 6.86 -4.37 6.70
C VAL A 75 7.34 -4.76 5.31
N ASN A 76 8.57 -4.41 4.95
CA ASN A 76 9.17 -4.86 3.69
C ASN A 76 9.25 -6.40 3.57
N GLY A 77 9.34 -7.11 4.70
CA GLY A 77 9.31 -8.58 4.76
C GLY A 77 7.92 -9.21 4.60
N LEU A 78 6.84 -8.41 4.66
CA LEU A 78 5.46 -8.88 4.52
C LEU A 78 4.96 -8.92 3.07
N GLY A 79 5.78 -8.51 2.10
CA GLY A 79 5.43 -8.56 0.68
C GLY A 79 4.39 -7.52 0.24
N VAL A 80 4.10 -6.52 1.07
CA VAL A 80 3.22 -5.40 0.70
C VAL A 80 3.92 -4.45 -0.26
N SER A 81 3.22 -4.02 -1.31
CA SER A 81 3.82 -3.21 -2.36
C SER A 81 4.10 -1.77 -1.94
N GLU A 82 3.28 -1.19 -1.03
CA GLU A 82 3.42 0.20 -0.60
C GLU A 82 2.91 0.40 0.84
N PRO A 83 3.79 0.29 1.84
CA PRO A 83 3.40 0.58 3.22
C PRO A 83 3.43 2.07 3.53
N TYR A 84 2.41 2.57 4.23
CA TYR A 84 2.38 3.95 4.72
C TYR A 84 2.73 3.98 6.20
N ILE A 85 3.82 4.68 6.55
CA ILE A 85 4.33 4.76 7.92
C ILE A 85 4.48 6.23 8.31
N GLN A 86 3.81 6.64 9.38
CA GLN A 86 3.84 8.01 9.89
C GLN A 86 4.16 8.02 11.39
N VAL A 87 5.08 8.90 11.80
CA VAL A 87 5.45 9.09 13.21
C VAL A 87 4.81 10.38 13.73
N ASP A 88 4.10 10.27 14.84
CA ASP A 88 3.59 11.40 15.62
C ASP A 88 4.46 11.57 16.87
N TYR A 89 5.43 12.48 16.78
CA TYR A 89 6.41 12.74 17.83
C TYR A 89 5.79 13.34 19.10
N ASN A 90 4.65 14.03 19.00
CA ASN A 90 4.00 14.66 20.14
C ASN A 90 3.30 13.62 21.01
N LYS A 91 2.60 12.68 20.36
CA LYS A 91 1.87 11.60 21.03
C LYS A 91 2.70 10.34 21.18
N LYS A 92 3.94 10.31 20.67
CA LYS A 92 4.85 9.16 20.72
C LYS A 92 4.21 7.90 20.15
N ARG A 93 3.63 8.02 18.96
CA ARG A 93 2.96 6.91 18.26
C ARG A 93 3.43 6.79 16.83
N VAL A 94 3.42 5.57 16.32
CA VAL A 94 3.68 5.24 14.92
C VAL A 94 2.41 4.68 14.31
N ILE A 95 1.95 5.30 13.23
CA ILE A 95 0.79 4.89 12.46
C ILE A 95 1.32 4.09 11.27
N VAL A 96 0.79 2.89 11.05
CA VAL A 96 1.21 1.97 10.00
C VAL A 96 -0.02 1.51 9.23
N GLU A 97 0.00 1.67 7.92
CA GLU A 97 -1.08 1.22 7.04
C GLU A 97 -0.51 0.27 5.98
N LEU A 98 -1.10 -0.91 5.91
CA LEU A 98 -0.69 -2.01 5.04
C LEU A 98 -1.85 -2.36 4.13
N ALA A 99 -1.86 -1.81 2.91
CA ALA A 99 -2.88 -2.13 1.91
C ALA A 99 -2.53 -3.43 1.18
N GLY A 100 -3.54 -4.29 0.95
CA GLY A 100 -3.36 -5.52 0.17
C GLY A 100 -2.42 -6.55 0.79
N VAL A 101 -2.31 -6.58 2.13
CA VAL A 101 -1.57 -7.62 2.84
C VAL A 101 -2.29 -8.97 2.72
N GLU A 102 -1.56 -10.05 2.44
CA GLU A 102 -2.13 -11.40 2.25
C GLU A 102 -2.72 -11.96 3.55
N ASP A 103 -2.03 -11.76 4.67
CA ASP A 103 -2.42 -12.23 6.00
C ASP A 103 -2.37 -11.07 7.01
N PRO A 104 -3.53 -10.45 7.29
CA PRO A 104 -3.66 -9.37 8.27
C PRO A 104 -3.17 -9.76 9.67
N ASP A 105 -3.50 -10.96 10.14
CA ASP A 105 -3.21 -11.38 11.51
C ASP A 105 -1.70 -11.57 11.71
N LYS A 106 -1.04 -12.19 10.74
CA LYS A 106 0.42 -12.33 10.72
C LYS A 106 1.14 -10.99 10.64
N ALA A 107 0.59 -10.02 9.92
CA ALA A 107 1.15 -8.67 9.85
C ALA A 107 1.06 -7.97 11.21
N VAL A 108 -0.06 -8.11 11.92
CA VAL A 108 -0.23 -7.58 13.28
C VAL A 108 0.76 -8.25 14.23
N GLU A 109 0.89 -9.58 14.21
CA GLU A 109 1.82 -10.32 15.08
C GLU A 109 3.29 -9.89 14.88
N THR A 110 3.70 -9.77 13.61
CA THR A 110 5.05 -9.33 13.22
C THR A 110 5.37 -7.92 13.72
N LEU A 111 4.36 -7.04 13.76
CA LEU A 111 4.53 -5.66 14.23
C LEU A 111 4.36 -5.51 15.75
N GLN A 112 3.54 -6.34 16.40
CA GLN A 112 3.36 -6.34 17.86
C GLN A 112 4.55 -6.93 18.60
N THR A 113 5.33 -7.81 17.96
CA THR A 113 6.45 -8.47 18.63
C THR A 113 7.59 -7.48 18.88
N THR A 114 7.78 -7.06 20.13
CA THR A 114 8.95 -6.27 20.53
C THR A 114 10.21 -7.14 20.38
N ALA A 115 11.06 -6.83 19.39
CA ALA A 115 12.35 -7.48 19.30
C ALA A 115 13.24 -6.88 20.39
N LYS A 116 13.67 -7.71 21.34
CA LYS A 116 14.81 -7.34 22.19
C LYS A 116 16.06 -7.50 21.32
N LEU A 117 16.72 -6.38 21.04
CA LEU A 117 18.09 -6.38 20.53
C LEU A 117 19.07 -6.58 21.68
#